data_AF-F7JUD6-F1
#
_entry.id   AF-F7JUD6-F1
#
_cell.length_a   1.000
_cell.length_b   1.000
_cell.length_c   1.000
_cell.angle_alpha   90.00
_cell.angle_beta   90.00
_cell.angle_gamma   90.00
#
_symmetry.space_group_name_H-M   'P 1'
#
loop_
_entity.id
_entity.type
_entity.pdbx_description
1 polymer ?
#
loop_
_entity_poly.entity_id
_entity_poly.type
_entity_poly.pdbx_seq_one_letter_code
_entity_poly.pdbx_strand_id
1 'polypeptide(L)'
;MREIVLIKYYNVCFYLAFQRGKDEINKQCLVKRIESGAATNMKEIAGWCDAHKIPFATKFKYRKDFPLKANIWNLYSYFRFLYTRKIVLEK
;
A
#
# COMPACT_ATOMS: atom_id res chain seq x y z
N MET A 1 13.38 -0.97 -17.54
CA MET A 1 13.19 -2.02 -16.50
C MET A 1 12.19 -1.52 -15.47
N ARG A 2 11.25 -2.35 -15.02
CA ARG A 2 10.33 -2.01 -13.93
C ARG A 2 10.90 -2.56 -12.63
N GLU A 3 10.94 -1.75 -11.58
CA GLU A 3 11.37 -2.18 -10.26
C GLU A 3 10.15 -2.35 -9.36
N ILE A 4 10.11 -3.45 -8.61
CA ILE A 4 8.99 -3.75 -7.71
C ILE A 4 9.45 -3.50 -6.27
N VAL A 5 8.86 -2.50 -5.62
CA VAL A 5 9.10 -2.21 -4.21
C VAL A 5 7.97 -2.82 -3.38
N LEU A 6 8.35 -3.58 -2.36
CA LEU A 6 7.44 -4.19 -1.41
C LEU A 6 7.38 -3.37 -0.12
N ILE A 7 6.21 -2.81 0.18
CA ILE A 7 5.95 -2.18 1.48
C ILE A 7 5.08 -3.12 2.30
N LYS A 8 5.53 -3.45 3.52
CA LYS A 8 4.79 -4.28 4.46
C LYS A 8 4.10 -3.41 5.49
N TYR A 9 2.77 -3.41 5.51
CA TYR A 9 1.94 -2.73 6.48
C TYR A 9 1.10 -3.75 7.26
N TYR A 10 1.51 -4.09 8.47
CA TYR A 10 0.92 -5.18 9.28
C TYR A 10 0.82 -6.51 8.51
N ASN A 11 -0.40 -6.91 8.13
CA ASN A 11 -0.73 -8.12 7.40
C ASN A 11 -0.98 -7.84 5.92
N VAL A 12 -0.73 -6.64 5.43
CA VAL A 12 -0.95 -6.30 4.03
C VAL A 12 0.36 -5.85 3.39
N CYS A 13 0.63 -6.45 2.24
CA CYS A 13 1.75 -6.13 1.38
C CYS A 13 1.27 -5.22 0.24
N PHE A 14 1.97 -4.11 0.02
CA PHE A 14 1.83 -3.28 -1.17
C PHE A 14 3.00 -3.57 -2.11
N TYR A 15 2.67 -3.90 -3.35
CA TYR A 15 3.60 -4.12 -4.44
C TYR A 15 3.50 -2.91 -5.35
N LEU A 16 4.46 -2.00 -5.27
CA LEU A 16 4.51 -0.82 -6.13
C LEU A 16 5.44 -1.12 -7.29
N ALA A 17 4.96 -0.91 -8.52
CA ALA A 17 5.76 -1.06 -9.72
C ALA A 17 6.22 0.32 -10.18
N PHE A 18 7.51 0.61 -10.00
CA PHE A 18 8.14 1.86 -10.40
C PHE A 18 8.83 1.72 -11.76
N GLN A 19 8.75 2.76 -12.59
CA GLN A 19 9.48 2.82 -13.85
C GLN A 19 10.85 3.47 -13.61
N ARG A 20 11.93 2.70 -13.82
CA ARG A 20 13.31 3.16 -13.62
C ARG A 20 13.58 4.41 -14.47
N GLY A 21 14.04 5.49 -13.83
CA GLY A 21 14.35 6.78 -14.45
C GLY A 21 13.27 7.86 -14.31
N LYS A 22 11.97 7.52 -14.36
CA LYS A 22 10.88 8.49 -14.19
C LYS A 22 10.43 8.61 -12.74
N ASP A 23 10.40 7.49 -12.02
CA ASP A 23 9.81 7.43 -10.68
C ASP A 23 10.84 7.28 -9.55
N GLU A 24 12.14 7.42 -9.84
CA GLU A 24 13.20 7.25 -8.83
C GLU A 24 13.09 8.30 -7.71
N ILE A 25 12.76 9.55 -8.09
CA ILE A 25 12.52 10.65 -7.15
C ILE A 25 11.24 10.38 -6.32
N ASN A 26 10.18 9.90 -6.99
CA ASN A 26 8.92 9.53 -6.33
C ASN A 26 9.15 8.41 -5.30
N LYS A 27 9.93 7.39 -5.66
CA LYS A 27 10.32 6.31 -4.75
C LYS A 27 11.06 6.82 -3.53
N GLN A 28 12.09 7.66 -3.71
CA GLN A 28 12.84 8.22 -2.58
C GLN A 28 11.96 9.10 -1.68
N CYS A 29 11.03 9.87 -2.26
CA CYS A 29 10.07 10.67 -1.51
C CYS A 29 9.13 9.79 -0.69
N LEU A 30 8.60 8.71 -1.28
CA LEU A 30 7.73 7.76 -0.59
C LEU A 30 8.45 7.09 0.59
N VAL A 31 9.69 6.64 0.39
CA VAL A 31 10.50 6.03 1.45
C VAL A 31 10.73 7.02 2.59
N LYS A 32 11.18 8.25 2.29
CA LYS A 32 11.37 9.29 3.30
C LYS A 32 10.08 9.61 4.07
N ARG A 33 8.93 9.60 3.39
CA ARG A 33 7.62 9.89 3.99
C ARG A 33 7.11 8.76 4.90
N ILE A 34 7.50 7.52 4.60
CA ILE A 34 7.24 6.36 5.47
C ILE A 34 8.18 6.39 6.67
N GLU A 35 9.47 6.66 6.46
CA GLU A 35 10.47 6.80 7.53
C GLU A 35 10.13 7.95 8.48
N SER A 36 9.58 9.05 7.96
CA SER A 36 9.13 10.19 8.78
C SER A 36 7.81 9.93 9.52
N GLY A 37 7.20 8.73 9.38
CA GLY A 37 5.92 8.39 9.99
C GLY A 37 4.71 9.13 9.40
N ALA A 38 4.86 9.82 8.27
CA ALA A 38 3.78 10.60 7.66
C ALA A 38 2.85 9.76 6.77
N ALA A 39 3.25 8.55 6.39
CA ALA A 39 2.43 7.59 5.66
C ALA A 39 2.05 6.41 6.57
N THR A 40 1.32 6.71 7.65
CA THR A 40 0.94 5.72 8.66
C THR A 40 -0.26 4.89 8.26
N ASN A 41 -1.09 5.33 7.31
CA ASN A 41 -2.31 4.61 6.94
C ASN A 41 -2.29 4.05 5.51
N MET A 42 -2.90 2.87 5.34
CA MET A 42 -3.12 2.22 4.04
C MET A 42 -3.84 3.13 3.02
N LYS A 43 -4.75 3.99 3.48
CA LYS A 43 -5.43 4.98 2.63
C LYS A 43 -4.50 6.08 2.13
N GLU A 44 -3.57 6.55 2.96
CA GLU A 44 -2.63 7.60 2.59
C GLU A 44 -1.59 7.10 1.59
N ILE A 45 -1.07 5.88 1.83
CA ILE A 45 -0.17 5.20 0.88
C ILE A 45 -0.87 5.06 -0.48
N ALA A 46 -2.10 4.56 -0.48
CA ALA A 46 -2.89 4.39 -1.70
C ALA A 46 -3.19 5.72 -2.40
N GLY A 47 -3.65 6.72 -1.65
CA GLY A 47 -3.97 8.04 -2.20
C GLY A 47 -2.74 8.74 -2.80
N TRP A 48 -1.58 8.56 -2.19
CA TRP A 48 -0.32 9.05 -2.75
C TRP A 48 0.04 8.33 -4.06
N CYS A 49 -0.11 7.01 -4.11
CA CYS A 49 0.11 6.25 -5.35
C CYS A 49 -0.86 6.68 -6.45
N ASP A 50 -2.13 6.89 -6.12
CA ASP A 50 -3.16 7.35 -7.07
C ASP A 50 -2.86 8.77 -7.58
N ALA A 51 -2.40 9.69 -6.71
CA ALA A 51 -2.02 11.05 -7.07
C ALA A 51 -0.81 11.11 -8.01
N HIS A 52 0.17 10.24 -7.78
CA HIS A 52 1.38 10.13 -8.61
C HIS A 52 1.22 9.15 -9.79
N LYS A 53 0.02 8.58 -10.00
CA LYS A 53 -0.30 7.60 -11.06
C LYS A 53 0.63 6.39 -11.07
N ILE A 54 1.07 5.95 -9.89
CA ILE A 54 1.96 4.79 -9.74
C ILE A 54 1.10 3.52 -9.70
N PRO A 55 1.33 2.54 -10.58
CA PRO A 55 0.63 1.27 -10.51
C PRO A 55 1.06 0.48 -9.28
N PHE A 56 0.09 0.08 -8.46
CA PHE A 56 0.34 -0.74 -7.28
C PHE A 56 -0.71 -1.84 -7.11
N ALA A 57 -0.28 -2.96 -6.53
CA ALA A 57 -1.14 -4.06 -6.14
C ALA A 57 -1.05 -4.27 -4.62
N THR A 58 -2.14 -4.72 -4.00
CA THR A 58 -2.16 -5.05 -2.57
C THR A 58 -2.49 -6.51 -2.36
N LYS A 59 -1.88 -7.15 -1.36
CA LYS A 59 -2.18 -8.53 -0.99
C LYS A 59 -2.15 -8.70 0.53
N PHE A 60 -3.24 -9.24 1.08
CA PHE A 60 -3.27 -9.66 2.47
C PHE A 60 -2.45 -10.95 2.66
N LYS A 61 -1.64 -11.00 3.72
CA LYS A 61 -0.86 -12.13 4.16
C LYS A 61 -1.16 -12.39 5.63
N TYR A 62 -1.75 -13.55 5.90
CA TYR A 62 -1.97 -14.01 7.27
C TYR A 62 -0.62 -14.23 7.97
N ARG A 63 -0.51 -13.74 9.21
CA ARG A 63 0.69 -13.90 10.05
C ARG A 63 0.33 -14.67 11.31
N LYS A 64 1.00 -15.81 11.49
CA LYS A 64 0.84 -16.67 12.67
C LYS A 64 1.34 -16.02 13.96
N ASP A 65 2.20 -15.01 13.84
CA ASP A 65 2.76 -14.27 14.99
C ASP A 65 1.72 -13.40 15.72
N PHE A 66 0.59 -13.11 15.08
CA PHE A 66 -0.47 -12.27 15.65
C PHE A 66 -1.67 -13.10 16.11
N PRO A 67 -2.40 -12.66 17.15
CA PRO A 67 -3.63 -13.31 17.57
C PRO A 67 -4.65 -13.34 16.42
N LEU A 68 -5.48 -14.40 16.40
CA LEU A 68 -6.50 -14.61 15.37
C LEU A 68 -7.42 -13.39 15.19
N LYS A 69 -7.84 -12.79 16.31
CA LYS A 69 -8.69 -11.60 16.32
C LYS A 69 -8.06 -10.43 15.57
N ALA A 70 -6.75 -10.20 15.74
CA ALA A 70 -6.04 -9.14 15.02
C ALA A 70 -5.94 -9.43 13.52
N ASN A 71 -5.69 -10.69 13.14
CA ASN A 71 -5.70 -11.11 11.74
C ASN A 71 -7.06 -10.89 11.08
N ILE A 72 -8.16 -11.25 11.76
CA ILE A 72 -9.53 -11.06 11.27
C ILE A 72 -9.86 -9.57 11.12
N TRP A 73 -9.48 -8.74 12.12
CA TRP A 73 -9.68 -7.29 12.05
C TRP A 73 -8.91 -6.64 10.90
N ASN A 74 -7.66 -7.07 10.68
CA ASN A 74 -6.83 -6.61 9.56
C ASN A 74 -7.45 -7.04 8.21
N LEU A 75 -7.99 -8.25 8.13
CA LEU A 75 -8.66 -8.75 6.93
C LEU A 75 -9.93 -7.95 6.63
N TYR A 76 -10.76 -7.70 7.63
CA TYR A 76 -11.96 -6.87 7.49
C TYR A 76 -11.60 -5.45 7.02
N SER A 77 -10.60 -4.84 7.67
CA SER A 77 -10.12 -3.50 7.31
C SER A 77 -9.58 -3.45 5.87
N TYR A 78 -8.90 -4.52 5.42
CA TYR A 78 -8.41 -4.66 4.05
C TYR A 78 -9.56 -4.76 3.03
N PHE A 79 -10.57 -5.59 3.28
CA PHE A 79 -11.74 -5.70 2.40
C PHE A 79 -12.52 -4.39 2.33
N ARG A 80 -12.71 -3.71 3.47
CA ARG A 80 -13.34 -2.38 3.50
C ARG A 80 -12.59 -1.38 2.63
N PHE A 81 -11.25 -1.36 2.71
CA PHE A 81 -10.41 -0.53 1.87
C PHE A 81 -10.55 -0.84 0.37
N LEU A 82 -10.54 -2.12 -0.02
CA LEU A 82 -10.76 -2.53 -1.40
C LEU A 82 -12.12 -2.09 -1.93
N TYR A 83 -13.17 -2.28 -1.13
CA TYR A 83 -14.53 -1.86 -1.49
C TYR A 83 -14.62 -0.35 -1.69
N THR A 84 -14.05 0.44 -0.77
CA THR A 84 -13.97 1.91 -0.93
C THR A 84 -13.20 2.32 -2.19
N ARG A 85 -12.06 1.68 -2.48
CA ARG A 85 -11.30 1.99 -3.70
C ARG A 85 -12.06 1.63 -4.98
N LYS A 86 -12.76 0.50 -4.99
CA LYS A 86 -13.57 0.09 -6.15
C LYS A 86 -14.62 1.15 -6.47
N ILE A 87 -15.32 1.65 -5.47
CA ILE A 87 -16.31 2.74 -5.62
C ILE A 87 -15.69 4.03 -6.17
N VAL A 88 -14.46 4.38 -5.75
CA VAL A 88 -13.78 5.61 -6.20
C VAL A 88 -13.28 5.50 -7.65
N LEU A 89 -12.94 4.31 -8.14
CA LEU A 89 -12.48 4.09 -9.51
C LEU A 89 -13.64 3.90 -10.51
N GLU A 90 -14.84 3.57 -10.05
CA GLU A 90 -16.06 3.42 -10.88
C GLU A 90 -16.90 4.70 -10.98
N LYS A 91 -16.49 5.80 -10.33
CA LYS A 91 -17.09 7.14 -10.45
C LYS A 91 -16.26 8.04 -11.35
#